data_AF-C6T7G1-F1
#
_entry.id   AF-C6T7G1-F1
#
_cell.length_a   1.000
_cell.length_b   1.000
_cell.length_c   1.000
_cell.angle_alpha   90.00
_cell.angle_beta   90.00
_cell.angle_gamma   90.00
#
_symmetry.space_group_name_H-M   'P 1'
#
loop_
_entity.id
_entity.type
_entity.pdbx_description
1 polymer ?
#
loop_
_entity_poly.entity_id
_entity_poly.type
_entity_poly.pdbx_seq_one_letter_code
_entity_poly.pdbx_strand_id
1 'polypeptide(L)'
;MIQDSYGYMVAFAGHRYAARSPPAFVANGTYTVTSFTLVLEFKRGRLQNLYWKRDGCAKCSSNSKAVCLNNQDCALQTSTCKSHGGTVDCSIGIQLAFSGTDRHLAVLNSWYEVKNLRQYSLYGLYSNLRDSLTSQYDKFF
;
A
#
# COMPACT_ATOMS: atom_id res chain seq x y z
N MET A 1 -3.17 15.35 21.45
CA MET A 1 -3.99 14.17 21.17
C MET A 1 -3.58 13.67 19.80
N ILE A 2 -2.90 12.52 19.72
CA ILE A 2 -2.48 11.96 18.44
C ILE A 2 -3.75 11.46 17.76
N GLN A 3 -4.12 12.10 16.66
CA GLN A 3 -5.31 11.78 15.90
C GLN A 3 -4.97 10.57 15.03
N ASP A 4 -5.27 9.39 15.56
CA ASP A 4 -5.12 8.16 14.82
C ASP A 4 -6.06 8.16 13.63
N SER A 5 -5.50 7.84 12.47
CA SER A 5 -6.30 7.55 11.28
C SER A 5 -7.01 6.21 11.48
N TYR A 6 -8.01 6.18 12.34
CA TYR A 6 -8.90 5.04 12.52
C TYR A 6 -9.79 4.94 11.29
N GLY A 7 -9.80 3.77 10.63
CA GLY A 7 -10.81 3.49 9.62
C GLY A 7 -10.30 2.74 8.40
N TYR A 8 -11.04 2.95 7.32
CA TYR A 8 -10.84 2.30 6.05
C TYR A 8 -10.42 3.34 5.01
N MET A 9 -9.52 2.96 4.11
CA MET A 9 -9.20 3.79 2.94
C MET A 9 -9.90 3.28 1.68
N VAL A 10 -10.09 4.20 0.75
CA VAL A 10 -10.67 3.95 -0.57
C VAL A 10 -9.78 4.65 -1.60
N ALA A 11 -9.47 3.97 -2.69
CA ALA A 11 -8.84 4.58 -3.85
C ALA A 11 -9.89 5.01 -4.86
N PHE A 12 -9.66 6.15 -5.49
CA PHE A 12 -10.55 6.74 -6.49
C PHE A 12 -9.74 7.27 -7.67
N ALA A 13 -10.22 7.04 -8.89
CA ALA A 13 -9.62 7.58 -10.09
C ALA A 13 -10.69 7.88 -11.16
N GLY A 14 -10.70 9.11 -11.68
CA GLY A 14 -11.52 9.50 -12.83
C GLY A 14 -12.31 10.80 -12.62
N HIS A 15 -12.93 11.28 -13.71
CA HIS A 15 -13.79 12.47 -13.72
C HIS A 15 -15.25 12.14 -14.09
N ARG A 16 -15.48 11.35 -15.16
CA ARG A 16 -16.83 11.00 -15.67
C ARG A 16 -17.24 9.56 -15.42
N TYR A 17 -16.29 8.62 -15.53
CA TYR A 17 -16.43 7.22 -15.12
C TYR A 17 -15.38 6.99 -14.04
N ALA A 18 -15.76 7.16 -12.79
CA ALA A 18 -14.84 7.03 -11.70
C ALA A 18 -14.70 5.56 -11.29
N ALA A 19 -13.49 5.02 -11.36
CA ALA A 19 -13.15 3.77 -10.73
C ALA A 19 -12.97 4.02 -9.23
N ARG A 20 -13.64 3.21 -8.40
CA ARG A 20 -13.57 3.28 -6.94
C ARG A 20 -13.24 1.90 -6.40
N SER A 21 -12.29 1.82 -5.48
CA SER A 21 -11.98 0.57 -4.82
C SER A 21 -12.99 0.22 -3.73
N PRO A 22 -13.10 -1.06 -3.36
CA PRO A 22 -13.66 -1.43 -2.06
C PRO A 22 -12.87 -0.75 -0.92
N PRO A 23 -13.48 -0.55 0.25
CA PRO A 23 -12.75 -0.11 1.44
C PRO A 23 -11.70 -1.14 1.87
N ALA A 24 -10.50 -0.68 2.25
CA ALA A 24 -9.45 -1.48 2.87
C ALA A 24 -9.20 -1.00 4.29
N PHE A 25 -9.12 -1.94 5.24
CA PHE A 25 -8.84 -1.62 6.64
C PHE A 25 -7.44 -1.04 6.78
N VAL A 26 -7.31 0.11 7.45
CA VAL A 26 -6.02 0.77 7.68
C VAL A 26 -5.59 0.63 9.12
N ALA A 27 -6.38 1.14 10.06
CA ALA A 27 -6.04 1.06 11.47
C ALA A 27 -7.27 1.16 12.38
N ASN A 28 -7.10 0.67 13.60
CA ASN A 28 -7.96 0.91 14.75
C ASN A 28 -7.08 1.17 15.99
N GLY A 29 -7.70 1.30 17.17
CA GLY A 29 -6.97 1.52 18.43
C GLY A 29 -5.98 0.42 18.82
N THR A 30 -6.02 -0.74 18.17
CA THR A 30 -5.19 -1.90 18.52
C THR A 30 -4.23 -2.30 17.42
N TYR A 31 -4.62 -2.17 16.15
CA TYR A 31 -3.85 -2.65 15.00
C TYR A 31 -3.78 -1.62 13.87
N THR A 32 -2.64 -1.60 13.18
CA THR A 32 -2.35 -0.77 12.01
C THR A 32 -1.74 -1.61 10.89
N VAL A 33 -2.34 -1.60 9.71
CA VAL A 33 -1.80 -2.18 8.48
C VAL A 33 -1.00 -1.11 7.75
N THR A 34 0.27 -1.42 7.46
CA THR A 34 1.22 -0.44 6.92
C THR A 34 1.59 -0.71 5.47
N SER A 35 1.22 -1.86 4.90
CA SER A 35 1.61 -2.23 3.54
C SER A 35 0.41 -2.68 2.73
N PHE A 36 0.14 -1.96 1.66
CA PHE A 36 -0.95 -2.23 0.74
C PHE A 36 -0.45 -2.42 -0.68
N THR A 37 -1.23 -3.12 -1.49
CA THR A 37 -1.01 -3.18 -2.93
C THR A 37 -2.30 -2.81 -3.63
N LEU A 38 -2.31 -1.68 -4.32
CA LEU A 38 -3.42 -1.20 -5.13
C LEU A 38 -3.25 -1.68 -6.56
N VAL A 39 -4.32 -2.19 -7.13
CA VAL A 39 -4.29 -2.84 -8.44
C VAL A 39 -5.24 -2.14 -9.36
N LEU A 40 -4.65 -1.61 -10.43
CA LEU A 40 -5.33 -0.87 -11.47
C LEU A 40 -5.67 -1.85 -12.59
N GLU A 41 -6.96 -2.08 -12.79
CA GLU A 41 -7.45 -2.93 -13.86
C GLU A 41 -7.76 -2.10 -15.10
N PHE A 42 -7.06 -2.39 -16.19
CA PHE A 42 -7.25 -1.73 -17.48
C PHE A 42 -7.92 -2.65 -18.47
N LYS A 43 -8.84 -2.11 -19.26
CA LYS A 43 -9.43 -2.78 -20.42
C LYS A 43 -9.21 -1.92 -21.65
N ARG A 44 -8.40 -2.42 -22.59
CA ARG A 44 -8.03 -1.68 -23.81
C ARG A 44 -7.46 -0.29 -23.50
N GLY A 45 -6.61 -0.19 -22.47
CA GLY A 45 -5.95 1.05 -22.05
C GLY A 45 -6.85 2.00 -21.24
N ARG A 46 -8.07 1.60 -20.89
CA ARG A 46 -8.96 2.37 -20.02
C ARG A 46 -9.05 1.74 -18.64
N LEU A 47 -8.75 2.51 -17.61
CA LEU A 47 -8.97 2.09 -16.22
C LEU A 47 -10.45 1.74 -16.03
N GLN A 48 -10.72 0.54 -15.55
CA GLN A 48 -12.07 0.05 -15.24
C GLN A 48 -12.28 0.03 -13.73
N ASN A 49 -11.34 -0.57 -13.01
CA ASN A 49 -11.50 -0.84 -11.58
C ASN A 49 -10.20 -0.64 -10.80
N LEU A 50 -10.36 -0.51 -9.49
CA LEU A 50 -9.31 -0.41 -8.50
C LEU A 50 -9.53 -1.47 -7.42
N TYR A 51 -8.51 -2.29 -7.13
CA TYR A 51 -8.62 -3.35 -6.14
C TYR A 51 -7.47 -3.31 -5.14
N TRP A 52 -7.78 -3.55 -3.88
CA TRP A 52 -6.76 -3.79 -2.86
C TRP A 52 -6.42 -5.27 -2.84
N LYS A 53 -5.16 -5.60 -3.13
CA LYS A 53 -4.67 -6.96 -2.99
C LYS A 53 -4.44 -7.28 -1.52
N ARG A 54 -5.09 -8.35 -1.07
CA ARG A 54 -4.86 -8.95 0.24
C ARG A 54 -3.75 -9.96 0.10
N ASP A 55 -2.56 -9.60 0.58
CA ASP A 55 -1.38 -10.46 0.52
C ASP A 55 -1.43 -11.63 1.52
N GLY A 56 -2.44 -11.65 2.39
CA GLY A 56 -2.59 -12.64 3.42
C GLY A 56 -1.49 -12.53 4.48
N CYS A 57 -1.49 -13.51 5.37
CA CYS A 57 -0.62 -13.50 6.54
C CYS A 57 0.82 -13.96 6.26
N ALA A 58 1.11 -14.35 5.02
CA ALA A 58 2.48 -14.64 4.58
C ALA A 58 3.40 -13.41 4.70
N LYS A 59 2.86 -12.19 4.67
CA LYS A 59 3.64 -10.97 4.96
C LYS A 59 4.04 -10.82 6.43
N CYS A 60 3.37 -11.51 7.36
CA CYS A 60 3.67 -11.37 8.78
C CYS A 60 4.86 -12.21 9.25
N SER A 61 5.24 -13.25 8.50
CA SER A 61 6.27 -14.20 8.94
C SER A 61 7.66 -13.56 9.12
N SER A 62 7.92 -12.39 8.52
CA SER A 62 9.18 -11.67 8.66
C SER A 62 9.24 -10.72 9.87
N ASN A 63 8.15 -10.55 10.62
CA ASN A 63 8.10 -9.64 11.76
C ASN A 63 7.37 -10.30 12.95
N SER A 64 8.10 -10.56 14.04
CA SER A 64 7.56 -11.18 15.25
C SER A 64 6.49 -10.35 15.98
N LYS A 65 6.35 -9.06 15.64
CA LYS A 65 5.34 -8.15 16.20
C LYS A 65 4.12 -7.97 15.28
N ALA A 66 4.11 -8.63 14.12
CA ALA A 66 3.00 -8.57 13.19
C ALA A 66 1.96 -9.67 13.49
N VAL A 67 0.70 -9.27 13.43
CA VAL A 67 -0.47 -10.11 13.69
C VAL A 67 -1.27 -10.27 12.40
N CYS A 68 -1.65 -11.52 12.15
CA CYS A 68 -2.54 -11.91 11.07
C CYS A 68 -3.99 -11.58 11.44
N LEU A 69 -4.60 -10.59 10.79
CA LEU A 69 -5.99 -10.22 11.00
C LEU A 69 -6.89 -10.97 10.01
N ASN A 70 -7.86 -11.72 10.53
CA ASN A 70 -8.90 -12.42 9.74
C ASN A 70 -8.37 -13.29 8.59
N ASN A 71 -7.14 -13.80 8.70
CA ASN A 71 -6.41 -14.51 7.64
C ASN A 71 -6.25 -13.72 6.33
N GLN A 72 -6.40 -12.39 6.37
CA GLN A 72 -6.48 -11.54 5.18
C GLN A 72 -5.38 -10.49 5.16
N ASP A 73 -5.13 -9.83 6.29
CA ASP A 73 -4.25 -8.68 6.36
C ASP A 73 -3.19 -8.88 7.43
N CYS A 74 -2.00 -8.32 7.17
CA CYS A 74 -0.91 -8.32 8.13
C CYS A 74 -0.82 -6.95 8.81
N ALA A 75 -1.03 -6.91 10.12
CA ALA A 75 -1.07 -5.68 10.88
C ALA A 75 -0.03 -5.67 12.00
N LEU A 76 0.43 -4.48 12.37
CA LEU A 76 1.25 -4.25 13.56
C LEU A 76 0.36 -3.78 14.70
N GLN A 77 0.75 -4.05 15.94
CA GLN A 77 0.07 -3.43 17.08
C GLN A 77 0.29 -1.92 17.06
N THR A 78 -0.78 -1.13 17.16
CA THR A 78 -0.74 0.34 17.08
C THR A 78 0.20 0.94 18.13
N SER A 79 0.24 0.35 19.33
CA SER A 79 1.16 0.74 20.41
C SER A 79 2.64 0.64 20.07
N THR A 80 3.02 -0.20 19.10
CA THR A 80 4.42 -0.38 18.69
C THR A 80 4.90 0.68 17.70
N CYS A 81 3.96 1.45 17.13
CA CYS A 81 4.24 2.51 16.17
C CYS A 81 4.85 3.74 16.83
N LYS A 82 5.79 4.42 16.16
CA LYS A 82 6.41 5.66 16.64
C LYS A 82 5.40 6.77 16.94
N SER A 83 4.31 6.84 16.19
CA SER A 83 3.20 7.77 16.45
C SER A 83 2.55 7.55 17.83
N HIS A 84 2.73 6.37 18.44
CA HIS A 84 2.18 5.96 19.74
C HIS A 84 3.24 5.81 20.84
N GLY A 85 4.46 6.34 20.63
CA GLY A 85 5.56 6.17 21.58
C GLY A 85 6.27 4.81 21.48
N GLY A 86 5.97 4.02 20.44
CA GLY A 86 6.72 2.82 20.11
C GLY A 86 7.99 3.11 19.29
N THR A 87 8.69 2.06 18.88
CA THR A 87 9.97 2.18 18.14
C THR A 87 9.87 1.87 16.65
N VAL A 88 8.72 1.33 16.20
CA VAL A 88 8.52 0.86 14.82
C VAL A 88 7.96 1.98 13.94
N ASP A 89 8.51 2.16 12.76
CA ASP A 89 7.90 3.05 11.76
C ASP A 89 6.66 2.37 11.17
N CYS A 90 5.49 2.98 11.37
CA CYS A 90 4.21 2.52 10.84
C CYS A 90 3.70 3.38 9.68
N SER A 91 4.60 4.07 8.97
CA SER A 91 4.27 4.78 7.74
C SER A 91 3.58 3.84 6.74
N ILE A 92 2.50 4.33 6.12
CA ILE A 92 1.75 3.57 5.13
C ILE A 92 2.53 3.55 3.81
N GLY A 93 2.80 2.36 3.30
CA GLY A 93 3.36 2.12 1.97
C GLY A 93 2.32 1.49 1.04
N ILE A 94 2.12 2.09 -0.14
CA ILE A 94 1.22 1.57 -1.18
C ILE A 94 2.05 1.17 -2.40
N GLN A 95 2.02 -0.11 -2.74
CA GLN A 95 2.57 -0.63 -3.99
C GLN A 95 1.50 -0.61 -5.07
N LEU A 96 1.89 -0.31 -6.31
CA LEU A 96 0.99 -0.34 -7.46
C LEU A 96 1.24 -1.59 -8.29
N ALA A 97 0.16 -2.21 -8.76
CA ALA A 97 0.20 -3.24 -9.78
C ALA A 97 -0.88 -3.00 -10.83
N PHE A 98 -0.66 -3.57 -12.00
CA PHE A 98 -1.49 -3.44 -13.18
C PHE A 98 -2.01 -4.80 -13.62
N SER A 99 -3.28 -4.82 -14.01
CA SER A 99 -3.98 -5.98 -14.56
C SER A 99 -4.70 -5.60 -15.86
N GLY A 100 -4.87 -6.54 -16.77
CA GLY A 100 -5.70 -6.41 -17.97
C GLY A 100 -4.91 -6.07 -19.22
N THR A 101 -5.35 -5.08 -20.01
CA THR A 101 -4.71 -4.76 -21.30
C THR A 101 -4.57 -3.26 -21.55
N ASP A 102 -3.50 -2.90 -22.26
CA ASP A 102 -3.29 -1.55 -22.77
C ASP A 102 -4.14 -1.25 -24.03
N ARG A 103 -3.97 -0.06 -24.62
CA ARG A 103 -4.72 0.35 -25.82
C ARG A 103 -4.45 -0.55 -27.04
N HIS A 104 -3.26 -1.14 -27.12
CA HIS A 104 -2.81 -2.00 -28.21
C HIS A 104 -3.06 -3.49 -27.92
N LEU A 105 -3.85 -3.80 -26.88
CA LEU A 105 -4.16 -5.15 -26.43
C LEU A 105 -2.96 -5.92 -25.86
N ALA A 106 -1.85 -5.24 -25.58
CA ALA A 106 -0.74 -5.81 -24.84
C ALA A 106 -1.17 -6.09 -23.40
N VAL A 107 -0.77 -7.24 -22.88
CA VAL A 107 -1.17 -7.71 -21.55
C VAL A 107 -0.40 -6.93 -20.47
N LEU A 108 -1.15 -6.42 -19.50
CA LEU A 108 -0.66 -5.87 -18.25
C LEU A 108 -0.90 -6.93 -17.16
N ASN A 109 0.12 -7.68 -16.76
CA ASN A 109 -0.01 -8.80 -15.81
C ASN A 109 0.90 -8.67 -14.58
N SER A 110 1.40 -7.46 -14.29
CA SER A 110 2.20 -7.22 -13.09
C SER A 110 1.49 -7.62 -11.79
N TRP A 111 0.15 -7.78 -11.80
CA TRP A 111 -0.64 -8.44 -10.74
C TRP A 111 -0.12 -9.83 -10.33
N TYR A 112 0.17 -10.69 -11.31
CA TYR A 112 0.66 -12.06 -11.07
C TYR A 112 2.15 -12.02 -10.71
N GLU A 113 2.88 -11.09 -11.34
CA GLU A 113 4.29 -10.86 -11.07
C GLU A 113 4.56 -10.08 -9.79
N VAL A 114 3.59 -9.64 -9.00
CA VAL A 114 3.89 -9.01 -7.69
C VAL A 114 4.76 -9.93 -6.82
N LYS A 115 4.68 -11.25 -6.99
CA LYS A 115 5.59 -12.20 -6.31
C LYS A 115 7.04 -12.12 -6.84
N ASN A 116 7.25 -11.81 -8.12
CA ASN A 116 8.56 -11.69 -8.79
C ASN A 116 9.11 -10.24 -8.78
N LEU A 117 8.27 -9.22 -9.00
CA LEU A 117 8.57 -7.79 -8.84
C LEU A 117 8.93 -7.41 -7.41
N ARG A 118 8.59 -8.23 -6.41
CA ARG A 118 9.07 -8.09 -5.03
C ARG A 118 10.60 -8.24 -4.89
N GLN A 119 11.28 -8.93 -5.79
CA GLN A 119 12.76 -8.92 -5.83
C GLN A 119 13.32 -7.57 -6.28
N TYR A 120 12.52 -6.77 -6.98
CA TYR A 120 12.83 -5.40 -7.41
C TYR A 120 12.08 -4.35 -6.60
N SER A 121 11.54 -4.74 -5.43
CA SER A 121 10.82 -3.85 -4.52
C SER A 121 11.64 -2.60 -4.29
N LEU A 122 11.17 -1.52 -4.92
CA LEU A 122 11.74 -0.17 -4.95
C LEU A 122 11.76 0.51 -3.58
N TYR A 123 11.84 -0.24 -2.48
CA TYR A 123 12.08 0.29 -1.15
C TYR A 123 13.32 1.19 -1.17
N GLY A 124 14.41 0.76 -1.82
CA GLY A 124 15.61 1.58 -2.01
C GLY A 124 15.41 2.81 -2.91
N LEU A 125 14.58 2.73 -3.96
CA LEU A 125 14.32 3.87 -4.84
C LEU A 125 13.36 4.88 -4.19
N TYR A 126 12.39 4.42 -3.41
CA TYR A 126 11.46 5.27 -2.67
C TYR A 126 12.09 5.87 -1.40
N SER A 127 12.95 5.13 -0.69
CA SER A 127 13.71 5.67 0.46
C SER A 127 14.69 6.74 0.02
N ASN A 128 15.44 6.50 -1.07
CA ASN A 128 16.41 7.47 -1.57
C ASN A 128 15.73 8.72 -2.16
N LEU A 129 14.54 8.57 -2.77
CA LEU A 129 13.74 9.72 -3.20
C LEU A 129 13.21 10.54 -2.02
N ARG A 130 12.72 9.88 -0.96
CA ARG A 130 12.28 10.56 0.26
C ARG A 130 13.44 11.31 0.93
N ASP A 131 14.59 10.66 1.11
CA ASP A 131 15.76 11.30 1.72
C ASP A 131 16.31 12.45 0.86
N SER A 132 16.33 12.29 -0.47
CA SER A 132 16.77 13.34 -1.39
C SER A 132 15.82 14.53 -1.45
N LEU A 133 14.51 14.35 -1.27
CA LEU A 133 13.54 15.44 -1.23
C LEU A 133 13.56 16.16 0.13
N THR A 134 13.68 15.40 1.22
CA THR A 134 13.68 15.95 2.58
C THR A 134 14.97 16.75 2.85
N SER A 135 16.13 16.22 2.44
CA SER A 135 17.42 16.93 2.59
C SER A 135 17.56 18.19 1.72
N GLN A 136 16.81 18.29 0.62
CA GLN A 136 16.74 19.53 -0.15
C GLN A 136 15.80 20.53 0.52
N TYR A 137 14.68 20.09 1.09
CA TYR A 137 13.74 20.97 1.79
C TYR A 137 14.37 21.62 3.04
N ASP A 138 15.18 20.88 3.81
CA ASP A 138 15.92 21.38 4.98
C ASP A 138 17.08 22.34 4.63
N LYS A 139 17.39 22.54 3.35
CA LYS A 139 18.40 23.54 2.91
C LYS A 139 17.78 24.88 2.49
N PHE A 140 16.47 24.93 2.28
CA PHE A 140 15.77 26.13 1.83
C PHE A 140 14.98 26.82 2.95
N PHE A 141 14.89 26.22 4.14
CA PHE A 141 14.30 26.77 5.36
C PHE A 141 15.24 26.55 6.55
#